data_AF-A0A967KIT8-F1
#
_entry.id   AF-A0A967KIT8-F1
#
_cell.length_a   1.000
_cell.length_b   1.000
_cell.length_c   1.000
_cell.angle_alpha   90.00
_cell.angle_beta   90.00
_cell.angle_gamma   90.00
#
_symmetry.space_group_name_H-M   'P 1'
#
loop_
_entity.id
_entity.type
_entity.pdbx_description
1 polymer ?
#
loop_
_entity_poly.entity_id
_entity_poly.type
_entity_poly.pdbx_seq_one_letter_code
_entity_poly.pdbx_strand_id
1 'polypeptide(L)'
;LERCAALGGKTIVFGSGTSRNIPQGYSRQKARQDILKFLDICANAIAVNSYDLKIAIEPLNTSESNFLNTLAEAHDIVTNLGNDLIGLIVDCFHMCQQTTDYWTELEQVMDRVIHVQIVEPESRRAPGTDIKNPFD
;
A
#
# COMPACT_ATOMS: atom_id res chain seq x y z
N LEU A 1 2.00 -10.61 14.21
CA LEU A 1 1.29 -9.61 15.05
C LEU A 1 2.01 -9.38 16.35
N GLU A 2 2.15 -10.39 17.21
CA GLU A 2 2.84 -10.30 18.51
C GLU A 2 4.21 -9.60 18.45
N ARG A 3 5.10 -9.98 17.54
CA ARG A 3 6.42 -9.32 17.38
C ARG A 3 6.30 -7.82 17.06
N CYS A 4 5.37 -7.45 16.19
CA CYS A 4 5.16 -6.05 15.82
C CYS A 4 4.61 -5.26 17.02
N ALA A 5 3.64 -5.82 17.73
CA ALA A 5 3.08 -5.24 18.94
C ALA A 5 4.13 -5.10 20.06
N ALA A 6 4.98 -6.11 20.27
CA ALA A 6 6.07 -6.08 21.26
C ALA A 6 7.12 -4.99 20.97
N LEU A 7 7.30 -4.63 19.70
CA LEU A 7 8.15 -3.52 19.26
C LEU A 7 7.44 -2.15 19.30
N GLY A 8 6.17 -2.10 19.72
CA GLY A 8 5.37 -0.88 19.73
C GLY A 8 4.91 -0.42 18.34
N GLY A 9 5.02 -1.28 17.33
CA GLY A 9 4.56 -0.98 15.97
C GLY A 9 3.05 -0.73 15.93
N LYS A 10 2.62 0.11 14.97
CA LYS A 10 1.20 0.48 14.76
C LYS A 10 0.68 0.09 13.38
N THR A 11 1.57 -0.13 12.42
CA THR A 11 1.21 -0.39 11.03
C THR A 11 2.02 -1.56 10.49
N ILE A 12 1.35 -2.48 9.81
CA ILE A 12 1.96 -3.56 9.03
C ILE A 12 1.69 -3.25 7.56
N VAL A 13 2.74 -3.12 6.78
CA VAL A 13 2.64 -2.85 5.34
C VAL A 13 2.44 -4.16 4.58
N PHE A 14 1.36 -4.25 3.83
CA PHE A 14 1.08 -5.32 2.89
C PHE A 14 1.63 -4.94 1.50
N GLY A 15 2.94 -5.07 1.36
CA GLY A 15 3.70 -4.51 0.24
C GLY A 15 4.57 -5.48 -0.54
N SER A 16 4.56 -6.80 -0.24
CA SER A 16 5.39 -7.73 -1.00
C SER A 16 4.82 -7.96 -2.42
N GLY A 17 5.50 -7.45 -3.45
CA GLY A 17 5.03 -7.54 -4.85
C GLY A 17 4.98 -8.97 -5.38
N THR A 18 6.10 -9.70 -5.30
CA THR A 18 6.18 -11.08 -5.81
C THR A 18 5.15 -12.01 -5.16
N SER A 19 4.89 -11.85 -3.86
CA SER A 19 3.89 -12.65 -3.14
C SER A 19 2.44 -12.36 -3.56
N ARG A 20 2.18 -11.25 -4.23
CA ARG A 20 0.83 -10.83 -4.68
C ARG A 20 0.64 -10.94 -6.19
N ASN A 21 1.68 -11.29 -6.94
CA ASN A 21 1.58 -11.43 -8.38
C ASN A 21 0.59 -12.52 -8.77
N ILE A 22 -0.29 -12.19 -9.71
CA ILE A 22 -1.25 -13.11 -10.30
C ILE A 22 -0.48 -14.07 -11.19
N PRO A 23 -0.53 -15.39 -10.93
CA PRO A 23 0.11 -16.38 -11.79
C PRO A 23 -0.51 -16.40 -13.19
N GLN A 24 0.27 -16.80 -14.19
CA GLN A 24 -0.21 -16.97 -15.54
C GLN A 24 -1.41 -17.94 -15.58
N GLY A 25 -2.49 -17.53 -16.25
CA GLY A 25 -3.74 -18.31 -16.34
C GLY A 25 -4.65 -18.22 -15.11
N TYR A 26 -4.24 -17.53 -14.04
CA TYR A 26 -5.11 -17.28 -12.89
C TYR A 26 -6.02 -16.07 -13.12
N SER A 27 -7.30 -16.18 -12.72
CA SER A 27 -8.27 -15.09 -12.90
C SER A 27 -7.95 -13.90 -12.01
N ARG A 28 -7.88 -12.70 -12.59
CA ARG A 28 -7.72 -11.44 -11.84
C ARG A 28 -8.87 -11.20 -10.87
N GLN A 29 -10.09 -11.58 -11.24
CA GLN A 29 -11.25 -11.50 -10.34
C GLN A 29 -11.11 -12.44 -9.15
N LYS A 30 -10.61 -13.67 -9.37
CA LYS A 30 -10.36 -14.61 -8.29
C LYS A 30 -9.22 -14.15 -7.39
N ALA A 31 -8.12 -13.66 -7.96
CA ALA A 31 -7.01 -13.08 -7.20
C ALA A 31 -7.47 -11.92 -6.31
N ARG A 32 -8.35 -11.06 -6.84
CA ARG A 32 -9.00 -10.01 -6.06
C ARG A 32 -9.78 -10.56 -4.87
N GLN A 33 -10.61 -11.57 -5.08
CA GLN A 33 -11.37 -12.21 -3.99
C GLN A 33 -10.45 -12.85 -2.95
N ASP A 34 -9.33 -13.44 -3.39
CA ASP A 34 -8.37 -14.07 -2.50
C ASP A 34 -7.64 -13.02 -1.63
N ILE A 35 -7.26 -11.87 -2.19
CA ILE A 35 -6.70 -10.75 -1.41
C ILE A 35 -7.72 -10.20 -0.41
N LEU A 36 -8.98 -9.99 -0.82
CA LEU A 36 -10.03 -9.53 0.09
C LEU A 36 -10.17 -10.47 1.30
N LYS A 37 -10.26 -11.78 1.05
CA LYS A 37 -10.34 -12.78 2.12
C LYS A 37 -9.11 -12.78 3.01
N PHE A 38 -7.91 -12.69 2.42
CA PHE A 38 -6.67 -12.67 3.19
C PHE A 38 -6.60 -11.45 4.12
N LEU A 39 -6.92 -10.26 3.60
CA LEU A 39 -6.91 -9.03 4.38
C LEU A 39 -7.95 -9.06 5.51
N ASP A 40 -9.14 -9.61 5.25
CA ASP A 40 -10.16 -9.81 6.28
C ASP A 40 -9.69 -10.76 7.39
N ILE A 41 -9.04 -11.88 7.04
CA ILE A 41 -8.41 -12.79 8.02
C ILE A 41 -7.37 -12.05 8.86
N CYS A 42 -6.52 -11.22 8.24
CA CYS A 42 -5.50 -10.46 8.96
C CYS A 42 -6.11 -9.41 9.90
N ALA A 43 -7.13 -8.67 9.45
CA ALA A 43 -7.82 -7.69 10.27
C ALA A 43 -8.57 -8.36 11.43
N ASN A 44 -9.23 -9.49 11.19
CA ASN A 44 -9.86 -10.28 12.24
C ASN A 44 -8.83 -10.76 13.26
N ALA A 45 -7.66 -11.24 12.82
CA ALA A 45 -6.58 -11.66 13.72
C ALA A 45 -6.06 -10.50 14.60
N ILE A 46 -6.02 -9.27 14.07
CA ILE A 46 -5.71 -8.06 14.86
C ILE A 46 -6.82 -7.82 15.89
N ALA A 47 -8.07 -7.81 15.46
CA ALA A 47 -9.23 -7.50 16.29
C ALA A 47 -9.42 -8.48 17.46
N VAL A 48 -9.41 -9.79 17.20
CA VAL A 48 -9.66 -10.80 18.24
C VAL A 48 -8.59 -10.84 19.33
N ASN A 49 -7.37 -10.40 19.00
CA ASN A 49 -6.27 -10.29 19.95
C ASN A 49 -6.13 -8.89 20.55
N SER A 50 -7.02 -7.95 20.18
CA SER A 50 -7.02 -6.56 20.66
C SER A 50 -5.68 -5.84 20.44
N TYR A 51 -5.00 -6.12 19.32
CA TYR A 51 -3.78 -5.40 18.98
C TYR A 51 -4.10 -3.99 18.49
N ASP A 52 -3.35 -2.99 18.96
CA ASP A 52 -3.36 -1.63 18.40
C ASP A 52 -2.48 -1.57 17.14
N LEU A 53 -2.94 -2.27 16.10
CA LEU A 53 -2.27 -2.42 14.80
C LEU A 53 -3.26 -2.16 13.67
N LYS A 54 -2.74 -1.64 12.55
CA LYS A 54 -3.46 -1.52 11.27
C LYS A 54 -2.65 -2.14 10.13
N ILE A 55 -3.34 -2.47 9.04
CA ILE A 55 -2.73 -2.97 7.81
C ILE A 55 -2.79 -1.86 6.77
N ALA A 56 -1.65 -1.52 6.17
CA ALA A 56 -1.59 -0.59 5.05
C ALA A 56 -1.34 -1.36 3.75
N ILE A 57 -2.25 -1.27 2.78
CA ILE A 57 -2.05 -1.83 1.44
C ILE A 57 -1.14 -0.91 0.66
N GLU A 58 -0.03 -1.44 0.14
CA GLU A 58 0.94 -0.71 -0.67
C GLU A 58 0.76 -1.05 -2.16
N PRO A 59 0.28 -0.09 -2.97
CA PRO A 59 0.37 -0.23 -4.41
C PRO A 59 1.83 -0.15 -4.84
N LEU A 60 2.25 -1.08 -5.70
CA LEU A 60 3.60 -1.06 -6.27
C LEU A 60 3.55 -0.72 -7.74
N ASN A 61 4.61 -0.11 -8.28
CA ASN A 61 4.69 0.12 -9.71
C ASN A 61 4.66 -1.22 -10.51
N THR A 62 4.30 -1.13 -11.79
CA THR A 62 4.14 -2.30 -12.68
C THR A 62 5.43 -3.05 -12.97
N SER A 63 6.61 -2.50 -12.65
CA SER A 63 7.89 -3.21 -12.77
C SER A 63 8.15 -4.16 -11.60
N GLU A 64 7.48 -3.96 -10.46
CA GLU A 64 7.66 -4.75 -9.24
C GLU A 64 6.47 -5.68 -8.93
N SER A 65 5.28 -5.38 -9.45
CA SER A 65 4.11 -6.25 -9.32
C SER A 65 3.15 -6.13 -10.51
N ASN A 66 2.34 -7.16 -10.74
CA ASN A 66 1.29 -7.16 -11.77
C ASN A 66 -0.14 -6.97 -11.21
N PHE A 67 -0.26 -6.66 -9.91
CA PHE A 67 -1.54 -6.50 -9.23
C PHE A 67 -1.49 -5.48 -8.11
N LEU A 68 -2.57 -4.70 -7.94
CA LEU A 68 -2.66 -3.56 -7.01
C LEU A 68 -1.53 -2.58 -7.28
N ASN A 69 -1.56 -1.97 -8.46
CA ASN A 69 -0.50 -1.10 -8.93
C ASN A 69 -0.77 0.37 -8.69
N THR A 70 -2.04 0.78 -8.57
CA THR A 70 -2.44 2.17 -8.39
C THR A 70 -3.13 2.40 -7.04
N LEU A 71 -3.12 3.64 -6.58
CA LEU A 71 -3.87 4.05 -5.39
C LEU A 71 -5.37 3.80 -5.58
N ALA A 72 -5.91 4.04 -6.77
CA ALA A 72 -7.31 3.77 -7.10
C ALA A 72 -7.67 2.27 -6.95
N GLU A 73 -6.84 1.35 -7.47
CA GLU A 73 -7.07 -0.09 -7.32
C GLU A 73 -7.07 -0.52 -5.84
N ALA A 74 -6.13 0.00 -5.05
CA ALA A 74 -6.05 -0.31 -3.63
C ALA A 74 -7.17 0.34 -2.81
N HIS A 75 -7.55 1.58 -3.14
CA HIS A 75 -8.66 2.28 -2.49
C HIS A 75 -9.99 1.55 -2.69
N ASP A 76 -10.22 1.04 -3.89
CA ASP A 76 -11.38 0.20 -4.18
C ASP A 76 -11.37 -1.09 -3.35
N ILE A 77 -10.22 -1.73 -3.11
CA ILE A 77 -10.13 -2.87 -2.17
C ILE A 77 -10.52 -2.47 -0.74
N VAL A 78 -9.93 -1.40 -0.21
CA VAL A 78 -10.19 -0.95 1.17
C VAL A 78 -11.65 -0.56 1.34
N THR A 79 -12.22 0.16 0.38
CA THR A 79 -13.63 0.56 0.38
C THR A 79 -14.56 -0.64 0.38
N ASN A 80 -14.27 -1.67 -0.43
CA ASN A 80 -15.08 -2.89 -0.47
C ASN A 80 -14.99 -3.73 0.81
N LEU A 81 -13.87 -3.69 1.53
CA LEU A 81 -13.76 -4.34 2.84
C LEU A 81 -14.50 -3.58 3.93
N GLY A 82 -14.51 -2.24 3.88
CA GLY A 82 -15.20 -1.40 4.85
C GLY A 82 -14.70 -1.58 6.30
N ASN A 83 -13.43 -1.97 6.48
CA ASN A 83 -12.84 -2.28 7.78
C ASN A 83 -11.78 -1.24 8.17
N ASP A 84 -11.99 -0.55 9.29
CA ASP A 84 -11.13 0.57 9.75
C ASP A 84 -9.72 0.14 10.23
N LEU A 85 -9.47 -1.16 10.35
CA LEU A 85 -8.14 -1.72 10.59
C LEU A 85 -7.30 -1.82 9.31
N ILE A 86 -7.90 -1.55 8.14
CA ILE A 86 -7.24 -1.63 6.84
C ILE A 86 -7.29 -0.24 6.21
N GLY A 87 -6.12 0.24 5.81
CA GLY A 87 -5.97 1.50 5.10
C GLY A 87 -4.95 1.39 3.97
N LEU A 88 -4.55 2.54 3.46
CA LEU A 88 -3.58 2.69 2.38
C LEU A 88 -2.28 3.26 2.92
N ILE A 89 -1.19 2.88 2.26
CA ILE A 89 0.04 3.65 2.29
C ILE A 89 0.21 4.36 0.94
N VAL A 90 0.64 5.62 1.01
CA VAL A 90 1.12 6.36 -0.16
C VAL A 90 2.64 6.25 -0.17
N ASP A 91 3.19 5.40 -1.04
CA ASP A 91 4.61 5.45 -1.39
C ASP A 91 4.80 6.37 -2.59
N CYS A 92 5.53 7.47 -2.40
CA CYS A 92 5.72 8.48 -3.44
C CYS A 92 6.46 7.94 -4.66
N PHE A 93 7.41 7.00 -4.50
CA PHE A 93 8.11 6.42 -5.64
C PHE A 93 7.15 5.57 -6.48
N HIS A 94 6.41 4.65 -5.87
CA HIS A 94 5.48 3.82 -6.61
C HIS A 94 4.36 4.64 -7.28
N MET A 95 3.81 5.64 -6.58
CA MET A 95 2.80 6.55 -7.14
C MET A 95 3.34 7.35 -8.33
N CYS A 96 4.54 7.95 -8.20
CA CYS A 96 5.16 8.75 -9.25
C CYS A 96 5.44 7.98 -10.54
N GLN A 97 5.64 6.67 -10.44
CA GLN A 97 5.85 5.79 -11.59
C GLN A 97 4.55 5.34 -12.28
N GLN A 98 3.38 5.61 -11.70
CA GLN A 98 2.08 5.12 -12.19
C GLN A 98 1.18 6.22 -12.73
N THR A 99 1.36 7.45 -12.26
CA THR A 99 0.53 8.59 -12.67
C THR A 99 1.37 9.86 -12.79
N THR A 100 0.78 10.91 -13.34
CA THR A 100 1.31 12.29 -13.28
C THR A 100 0.31 13.25 -12.63
N ASP A 101 -0.90 12.78 -12.33
CA ASP A 101 -1.98 13.55 -11.73
C ASP A 101 -2.12 13.19 -10.24
N TYR A 102 -1.02 13.34 -9.50
CA TYR A 102 -0.89 12.91 -8.11
C TYR A 102 -1.93 13.53 -7.19
N TRP A 103 -2.20 14.82 -7.37
CA TRP A 103 -3.08 15.57 -6.48
C TRP A 103 -4.51 15.04 -6.56
N THR A 104 -5.00 14.80 -7.78
CA THR A 104 -6.33 14.24 -8.01
C THR A 104 -6.46 12.83 -7.43
N GLU A 105 -5.45 11.97 -7.61
CA GLU A 105 -5.48 10.63 -7.01
C GLU A 105 -5.42 10.67 -5.48
N LEU A 106 -4.60 11.56 -4.91
CA LEU A 106 -4.51 11.73 -3.47
C LEU A 106 -5.83 12.22 -2.88
N GLU A 107 -6.48 13.21 -3.49
CA GLU A 107 -7.79 13.71 -3.04
C GLU A 107 -8.85 12.60 -2.97
N GLN A 108 -8.82 11.64 -3.89
CA GLN A 108 -9.79 10.55 -3.96
C GLN A 108 -9.61 9.47 -2.89
N VAL A 109 -8.42 9.37 -2.28
CA VAL A 109 -8.07 8.23 -1.40
C VAL A 109 -7.65 8.66 0.01
N MET A 110 -7.54 9.97 0.25
CA MET A 110 -6.95 10.55 1.47
C MET A 110 -7.64 10.08 2.76
N ASP A 111 -8.95 9.83 2.72
CA ASP A 111 -9.73 9.35 3.86
C ASP A 111 -9.30 7.96 4.36
N ARG A 112 -8.59 7.20 3.51
CA ARG A 112 -8.08 5.85 3.83
C ARG A 112 -6.58 5.78 4.03
N VAL A 113 -5.83 6.87 3.86
CA VAL A 113 -4.38 6.88 4.03
C VAL A 113 -4.01 6.83 5.52
N ILE A 114 -3.19 5.85 5.91
CA ILE A 114 -2.71 5.66 7.29
C ILE A 114 -1.19 5.71 7.42
N HIS A 115 -0.47 5.73 6.30
CA HIS A 115 0.98 5.81 6.28
C HIS A 115 1.48 6.45 4.97
N VAL A 116 2.67 7.04 5.00
CA VAL A 116 3.31 7.65 3.83
C VAL A 116 4.79 7.29 3.83
N GLN A 117 5.31 6.94 2.66
CA GLN A 117 6.74 6.77 2.39
C GLN A 117 7.18 7.83 1.39
N ILE A 118 8.24 8.55 1.76
CA ILE A 118 8.79 9.65 0.97
C ILE A 118 10.22 9.30 0.61
N VAL A 119 10.48 9.28 -0.69
CA VAL A 119 11.79 9.11 -1.31
C VAL A 119 11.82 9.96 -2.57
N GLU A 120 13.00 10.13 -3.15
CA GLU A 120 13.09 10.71 -4.48
C GLU A 120 12.41 9.82 -5.54
N PRO A 121 11.53 10.37 -6.39
CA PRO A 121 10.71 9.57 -7.30
C PRO A 121 11.51 8.98 -8.47
N GLU A 122 12.64 9.60 -8.85
CA GLU A 122 13.51 9.10 -9.92
C GLU A 122 14.59 8.17 -9.38
N SER A 123 15.36 8.61 -8.38
CA SER A 123 16.50 7.84 -7.89
C SER A 123 16.18 6.86 -6.76
N ARG A 124 14.99 6.94 -6.14
CA ARG A 124 14.60 6.18 -4.93
C ARG A 124 15.59 6.37 -3.77
N ARG A 125 16.23 7.54 -3.69
CA ARG A 125 17.16 7.94 -2.62
C ARG A 125 16.45 8.81 -1.57
N ALA A 126 17.23 9.24 -0.58
CA ALA A 126 16.75 10.16 0.45
C ALA A 126 16.17 11.45 -0.19
N PRO A 127 15.04 11.96 0.31
CA PRO A 127 14.44 13.20 -0.21
C PRO A 127 15.42 14.38 -0.22
N GLY A 128 15.38 15.18 -1.29
CA GLY A 128 16.26 16.34 -1.52
C GLY A 128 17.59 16.03 -2.22
N THR A 129 17.78 14.82 -2.75
CA THR A 129 19.04 14.39 -3.40
C THR A 129 19.00 14.40 -4.93
N ASP A 130 17.82 14.56 -5.55
CA ASP A 130 17.69 14.71 -7.01
C ASP A 130 17.67 16.17 -7.46
N ILE A 131 17.53 17.10 -6.52
CA ILE A 131 17.68 18.53 -6.76
C ILE A 131 19.18 18.80 -6.90
N LYS A 132 19.65 19.17 -8.10
CA LYS A 132 20.92 19.91 -8.21
C LYS A 132 20.75 21.18 -7.39
N ASN A 133 21.54 21.34 -6.35
CA ASN A 133 21.55 22.58 -5.58
C ASN A 133 21.68 23.73 -6.58
N PRO A 134 20.74 24.68 -6.64
CA PRO A 134 20.80 25.79 -7.59
C PRO A 134 22.00 26.72 -7.34
N PHE A 135 22.80 26.43 -6.31
CA PHE A 135 24.03 27.11 -5.92
C PHE A 135 25.30 26.24 -6.05
N ASP A 136 25.20 25.01 -6.56
CA ASP A 136 26.36 24.18 -6.96
C ASP A 136 26.82 24.51 -8.39
#